data_AF-A0A1E9TCW8-F1
#
_entry.id   AF-A0A1E9TCW8-F1
#
_cell.length_a   1.000
_cell.length_b   1.000
_cell.length_c   1.000
_cell.angle_alpha   90.00
_cell.angle_beta   90.00
_cell.angle_gamma   90.00
#
_symmetry.space_group_name_H-M   'P 1'
#
loop_
_entity.id
_entity.type
_entity.pdbx_description
1 polymer ?
#
loop_
_entity_poly.entity_id
_entity_poly.type
_entity_poly.pdbx_seq_one_letter_code
_entity_poly.pdbx_strand_id
1 'polypeptide(L)'
;MTEPIIPVADELTEASKYAEVVDPLNSLENPEFLTAEELVRVMHPVFDEQIINYGAYNLVYATGRAVYRNPDLAVHQSPDQTHFIIGYQDSPDEVIIAPINMPGLTPAGTATTIDNTNALHAYSVGEDSVVIESVNGSAFELVFEDNAEVVTRYGTGLLEQGKDVKDFREFVTRIWPVL
;
A
#
# COMPACT_ATOMS: atom_id res chain seq x y z
N MET A 1 -28.15 64.58 34.11
CA MET A 1 -26.86 63.93 34.40
C MET A 1 -26.66 62.87 33.34
N THR A 2 -25.53 62.99 32.65
CA THR A 2 -25.21 62.52 31.29
C THR A 2 -24.94 61.02 31.25
N GLU A 3 -25.30 60.37 30.13
CA GLU A 3 -25.16 58.93 29.85
C GLU A 3 -23.70 58.44 29.91
N PRO A 4 -23.42 57.18 30.31
CA PRO A 4 -22.10 56.59 30.20
C PRO A 4 -21.85 56.04 28.79
N ILE A 5 -20.79 56.56 28.17
CA ILE A 5 -20.26 56.19 26.86
C ILE A 5 -19.58 54.82 26.96
N ILE A 6 -19.93 53.89 26.07
CA ILE A 6 -19.28 52.58 25.88
C ILE A 6 -17.98 52.81 25.09
N PRO A 7 -16.79 52.44 25.60
CA PRO A 7 -15.63 52.27 24.74
C PRO A 7 -15.66 50.87 24.11
N VAL A 8 -15.91 50.82 22.80
CA VAL A 8 -15.59 49.65 21.98
C VAL A 8 -14.08 49.63 21.81
N ALA A 9 -13.40 48.76 22.55
CA ALA A 9 -11.99 48.45 22.33
C ALA A 9 -11.88 47.36 21.27
N ASP A 10 -11.46 47.82 20.09
CA ASP A 10 -10.91 47.05 18.99
C ASP A 10 -9.58 46.41 19.43
N GLU A 11 -9.45 45.09 19.28
CA GLU A 11 -8.16 44.36 19.11
C GLU A 11 -8.45 42.85 19.04
N LEU A 12 -9.06 42.41 17.94
CA LEU A 12 -8.90 41.04 17.47
C LEU A 12 -7.56 40.98 16.75
N THR A 13 -6.54 40.45 17.41
CA THR A 13 -5.20 40.28 16.87
C THR A 13 -5.24 39.54 15.51
N GLU A 14 -4.77 40.22 14.47
CA GLU A 14 -4.65 39.83 13.06
C GLU A 14 -3.86 38.52 12.77
N ALA A 15 -3.44 37.77 13.79
CA ALA A 15 -2.54 36.61 13.63
C ALA A 15 -3.22 35.31 13.19
N SER A 16 -4.56 35.25 13.09
CA SER A 16 -5.26 33.98 12.81
C SER A 16 -5.74 33.81 11.36
N LYS A 17 -5.47 34.76 10.46
CA LYS A 17 -5.97 34.73 9.07
C LYS A 17 -4.99 34.12 8.04
N TYR A 18 -3.79 33.78 8.49
CA TYR A 18 -2.73 33.18 7.66
C TYR A 18 -2.18 31.90 8.30
N ALA A 19 -3.03 31.07 8.92
CA ALA A 19 -2.68 29.66 9.04
C ALA A 19 -2.63 29.13 7.61
N GLU A 20 -1.44 29.20 7.02
CA GLU A 20 -1.12 28.70 5.70
C GLU A 20 -1.60 27.24 5.68
N VAL A 21 -2.65 26.99 4.90
CA VAL A 21 -3.06 25.63 4.59
C VAL A 21 -1.96 25.13 3.67
N VAL A 22 -0.94 24.54 4.28
CA VAL A 22 0.12 23.86 3.55
C VAL A 22 -0.54 22.66 2.90
N ASP A 23 -0.89 22.81 1.63
CA ASP A 23 -1.35 21.70 0.80
C ASP A 23 -0.19 20.68 0.76
N PRO A 24 -0.37 19.44 1.24
CA PRO A 24 0.72 18.47 1.29
C PRO A 24 1.35 18.21 -0.10
N LEU A 25 0.63 18.52 -1.18
CA LEU A 25 1.13 18.41 -2.56
C LEU A 25 2.18 19.47 -2.92
N ASN A 26 2.22 20.61 -2.22
CA ASN A 26 3.08 21.75 -2.57
C ASN A 26 4.51 21.65 -2.00
N SER A 27 4.82 20.57 -1.27
CA SER A 27 6.13 20.35 -0.62
C SER A 27 7.08 19.43 -1.41
N LEU A 28 6.69 19.00 -2.61
CA LEU A 28 7.56 18.23 -3.52
C LEU A 28 8.36 19.18 -4.43
N GLU A 29 9.17 20.07 -3.84
CA GLU A 29 10.18 20.80 -4.61
C GLU A 29 11.31 19.83 -5.00
N ASN A 30 11.27 19.37 -6.26
CA ASN A 30 12.06 18.28 -6.86
C ASN A 30 11.81 16.90 -6.24
N PRO A 31 11.08 15.99 -6.93
CA PRO A 31 11.11 14.59 -6.52
C PRO A 31 12.54 14.10 -6.66
N GLU A 32 13.16 13.76 -5.54
CA GLU A 32 14.45 13.07 -5.53
C GLU A 32 14.31 11.80 -6.36
N PHE A 33 15.15 11.62 -7.37
CA PHE A 33 15.13 10.38 -8.15
C PHE A 33 15.87 9.29 -7.37
N LEU A 34 15.12 8.34 -6.84
CA LEU A 34 15.64 7.20 -6.09
C LEU A 34 16.17 6.14 -7.05
N THR A 35 17.31 5.55 -6.71
CA THR A 35 17.76 4.30 -7.32
C THR A 35 16.82 3.15 -6.96
N ALA A 36 16.85 2.05 -7.70
CA ALA A 36 16.05 0.87 -7.40
C ALA A 36 16.32 0.33 -5.97
N GLU A 37 17.59 0.33 -5.53
CA GLU A 37 17.98 -0.09 -4.18
C GLU A 37 17.41 0.84 -3.09
N GLU A 38 17.43 2.16 -3.32
CA GLU A 38 16.85 3.14 -2.39
C GLU A 38 15.34 3.01 -2.32
N LEU A 39 14.68 2.78 -3.46
CA LEU A 39 13.25 2.58 -3.53
C LEU A 39 12.82 1.32 -2.76
N VAL A 40 13.51 0.19 -2.96
CA VAL A 40 13.31 -1.02 -2.16
C VAL A 40 13.51 -0.72 -0.68
N ARG A 41 14.57 0.00 -0.32
CA ARG A 41 14.90 0.33 1.08
C ARG A 41 13.82 1.18 1.76
N VAL A 42 13.15 2.09 1.05
CA VAL A 42 12.06 2.90 1.63
C VAL A 42 10.70 2.17 1.65
N MET A 43 10.49 1.21 0.75
CA MET A 43 9.25 0.43 0.70
C MET A 43 9.24 -0.77 1.67
N HIS A 44 10.39 -1.38 1.94
CA HIS A 44 10.48 -2.55 2.82
C HIS A 44 9.89 -2.31 4.23
N PRO A 45 10.17 -1.17 4.91
CA PRO A 45 9.68 -0.94 6.27
C PRO A 45 8.16 -0.90 6.40
N VAL A 46 7.44 -0.37 5.40
CA VAL A 46 5.97 -0.30 5.46
C VAL A 46 5.33 -1.68 5.32
N PHE A 47 6.02 -2.63 4.70
CA PHE A 47 5.63 -4.04 4.73
C PHE A 47 5.92 -4.66 6.11
N ASP A 48 7.12 -4.43 6.64
CA ASP A 48 7.54 -4.97 7.95
C ASP A 48 6.62 -4.49 9.10
N GLU A 49 6.12 -3.26 9.05
CA GLU A 49 5.18 -2.70 10.03
C GLU A 49 3.85 -3.46 10.09
N GLN A 50 3.48 -4.16 9.01
CA GLN A 50 2.20 -4.87 8.90
C GLN A 50 2.29 -6.34 9.31
N ILE A 51 3.50 -6.85 9.58
CA ILE A 51 3.73 -8.25 9.94
C ILE A 51 4.37 -8.37 11.32
N ILE A 52 3.87 -9.31 12.12
CA ILE A 52 4.39 -9.54 13.48
C ILE A 52 5.69 -10.37 13.43
N ASN A 53 5.83 -11.21 12.39
CA ASN A 53 6.95 -12.11 12.22
C ASN A 53 7.88 -11.56 11.14
N TYR A 54 9.10 -11.21 11.52
CA TYR A 54 10.18 -10.94 10.55
C TYR A 54 10.54 -12.23 9.82
N GLY A 55 9.94 -12.42 8.63
CA GLY A 55 10.33 -13.45 7.67
C GLY A 55 11.23 -12.86 6.58
N ALA A 56 12.11 -13.69 6.03
CA ALA A 56 12.86 -13.32 4.83
C ALA A 56 11.95 -13.52 3.60
N TYR A 57 10.96 -12.63 3.46
CA TYR A 57 10.05 -12.65 2.33
C TYR A 57 10.74 -12.07 1.09
N ASN A 58 10.53 -12.70 -0.06
CA ASN A 58 10.73 -12.03 -1.32
C ASN A 58 9.59 -11.02 -1.49
N LEU A 59 9.90 -9.80 -1.90
CA LEU A 59 8.92 -8.72 -2.03
C LEU A 59 8.70 -8.35 -3.49
N VAL A 60 7.44 -8.17 -3.87
CA VAL A 60 7.04 -7.55 -5.14
C VAL A 60 5.98 -6.48 -4.88
N TYR A 61 5.92 -5.49 -5.75
CA TYR A 61 4.93 -4.43 -5.72
C TYR A 61 3.90 -4.65 -6.82
N ALA A 62 2.63 -4.47 -6.47
CA ALA A 62 1.52 -4.55 -7.41
C ALA A 62 0.61 -3.33 -7.28
N THR A 63 -0.05 -3.01 -8.38
CA THR A 63 -1.32 -2.30 -8.33
C THR A 63 -2.47 -3.31 -8.40
N GLY A 64 -3.71 -2.87 -8.20
CA GLY A 64 -4.85 -3.76 -8.39
C GLY A 64 -6.05 -3.39 -7.55
N ARG A 65 -6.79 -4.41 -7.11
CA ARG A 65 -7.94 -4.25 -6.23
C ARG A 65 -8.12 -5.47 -5.33
N ALA A 66 -8.74 -5.24 -4.18
CA ALA A 66 -9.12 -6.28 -3.25
C ALA A 66 -10.63 -6.23 -2.99
N VAL A 67 -11.25 -7.40 -2.90
CA VAL A 67 -12.62 -7.58 -2.41
C VAL A 67 -12.54 -8.32 -1.09
N TYR A 68 -12.97 -7.69 -0.01
CA TYR A 68 -13.01 -8.31 1.32
C TYR A 68 -14.45 -8.69 1.65
N ARG A 69 -14.78 -9.99 1.64
CA ARG A 69 -16.14 -10.46 1.98
C ARG A 69 -16.33 -10.75 3.46
N ASN A 70 -15.24 -10.91 4.22
CA ASN A 70 -15.31 -11.03 5.67
C ASN A 70 -15.53 -9.63 6.30
N PRO A 71 -16.67 -9.38 6.96
CA PRO A 71 -16.97 -8.07 7.55
C PRO A 71 -15.94 -7.63 8.61
N ASP A 72 -15.40 -8.58 9.36
CA ASP A 72 -14.43 -8.32 10.42
C ASP A 72 -13.07 -7.87 9.84
N LEU A 73 -12.75 -8.28 8.61
CA LEU A 73 -11.57 -7.79 7.89
C LEU A 73 -11.90 -6.48 7.17
N ALA A 74 -13.06 -6.40 6.51
CA ALA A 74 -13.44 -5.26 5.68
C ALA A 74 -13.49 -3.93 6.44
N VAL A 75 -13.84 -3.94 7.73
CA VAL A 75 -13.86 -2.73 8.59
C VAL A 75 -12.48 -2.10 8.77
N HIS A 76 -11.41 -2.86 8.53
CA HIS A 76 -10.02 -2.41 8.66
C HIS A 76 -9.38 -2.07 7.32
N GLN A 77 -10.15 -2.00 6.23
CA GLN A 77 -9.61 -1.81 4.87
C GLN A 77 -10.08 -0.49 4.28
N SER A 78 -9.19 0.18 3.55
CA SER A 78 -9.58 1.28 2.67
C SER A 78 -10.37 0.72 1.47
N PRO A 79 -11.57 1.27 1.14
CA PRO A 79 -12.39 0.76 0.04
C PRO A 79 -11.77 1.00 -1.34
N ASP A 80 -10.90 2.01 -1.47
CA ASP A 80 -10.27 2.42 -2.73
C ASP A 80 -8.80 1.99 -2.80
N GLN A 81 -8.49 0.82 -2.20
CA GLN A 81 -7.12 0.34 -2.12
C GLN A 81 -6.60 -0.18 -3.46
N THR A 82 -5.59 0.50 -4.00
CA THR A 82 -5.02 0.18 -5.32
C THR A 82 -3.57 -0.27 -5.30
N HIS A 83 -2.85 -0.16 -4.18
CA HIS A 83 -1.41 -0.44 -4.11
C HIS A 83 -1.09 -1.50 -3.06
N PHE A 84 -0.23 -2.46 -3.41
CA PHE A 84 0.08 -3.58 -2.53
C PHE A 84 1.59 -3.86 -2.56
N ILE A 85 2.14 -4.18 -1.40
CA ILE A 85 3.40 -4.91 -1.29
C ILE A 85 3.06 -6.36 -0.96
N ILE A 86 3.64 -7.29 -1.71
CA ILE A 86 3.38 -8.71 -1.59
C ILE A 86 4.66 -9.36 -1.13
N GLY A 87 4.61 -10.00 0.03
CA GLY A 87 5.67 -10.89 0.50
C GLY A 87 5.33 -12.34 0.16
N TYR A 88 6.30 -13.14 -0.25
CA TYR A 88 6.11 -14.58 -0.43
C TYR A 88 7.35 -15.38 -0.02
N GLN A 89 7.13 -16.64 0.38
CA GLN A 89 8.18 -17.59 0.76
C GLN A 89 7.71 -19.05 0.56
N ASP A 90 8.65 -19.98 0.33
CA ASP A 90 8.38 -21.42 0.10
C ASP A 90 8.40 -22.28 1.38
N SER A 91 8.64 -21.71 2.58
CA SER A 91 8.82 -22.50 3.80
C SER A 91 8.40 -21.76 5.09
N PRO A 92 7.12 -21.83 5.48
CA PRO A 92 6.02 -22.50 4.76
C PRO A 92 5.59 -21.75 3.49
N ASP A 93 4.90 -22.43 2.56
CA ASP A 93 4.27 -21.75 1.41
C ASP A 93 3.28 -20.69 1.91
N GLU A 94 3.62 -19.44 1.71
CA GLU A 94 2.87 -18.31 2.26
C GLU A 94 2.99 -17.08 1.35
N VAL A 95 1.89 -16.35 1.23
CA VAL A 95 1.84 -15.02 0.64
C VAL A 95 1.24 -14.05 1.64
N ILE A 96 1.87 -12.90 1.82
CA ILE A 96 1.33 -11.77 2.59
C ILE A 96 1.00 -10.66 1.61
N ILE A 97 -0.26 -10.24 1.57
CA ILE A 97 -0.74 -9.13 0.74
C ILE A 97 -0.94 -7.92 1.66
N ALA A 98 -0.01 -6.96 1.59
CA ALA A 98 0.02 -5.79 2.45
C ALA A 98 -0.47 -4.53 1.70
N PRO A 99 -1.65 -3.99 2.01
CA PRO A 99 -2.16 -2.77 1.37
C PRO A 99 -1.38 -1.54 1.86
N ILE A 100 -1.00 -0.64 0.94
CA ILE A 100 -0.25 0.58 1.26
C ILE A 100 -0.84 1.85 0.62
N ASN A 101 -0.74 2.98 1.31
CA ASN A 101 -1.11 4.27 0.76
C ASN A 101 0.07 4.90 0.05
N MET A 102 -0.14 5.30 -1.20
CA MET A 102 0.84 6.03 -2.00
C MET A 102 0.39 7.48 -2.19
N PRO A 103 1.33 8.45 -2.21
CA PRO A 103 2.78 8.31 -2.07
C PRO A 103 3.27 8.21 -0.61
N GLY A 104 2.36 8.26 0.37
CA GLY A 104 2.71 8.40 1.79
C GLY A 104 3.55 7.26 2.40
N LEU A 105 3.55 6.07 1.80
CA LEU A 105 4.15 4.84 2.34
C LEU A 105 3.69 4.56 3.76
N THR A 106 2.37 4.46 3.94
CA THR A 106 1.75 4.03 5.20
C THR A 106 0.85 2.83 4.97
N PRO A 107 0.62 1.97 5.99
CA PRO A 107 -0.37 0.90 5.86
C PRO A 107 -1.75 1.45 5.50
N ALA A 108 -2.43 0.80 4.56
CA ALA A 108 -3.78 1.18 4.13
C ALA A 108 -4.87 0.19 4.57
N GLY A 109 -4.48 -0.75 5.42
CA GLY A 109 -5.36 -1.71 6.05
C GLY A 109 -4.58 -2.78 6.78
N THR A 110 -5.23 -3.91 7.05
CA THR A 110 -4.58 -5.07 7.64
C THR A 110 -4.05 -5.97 6.52
N ALA A 111 -2.77 -6.35 6.61
CA ALA A 111 -2.18 -7.32 5.70
C ALA A 111 -2.94 -8.66 5.76
N THR A 112 -3.12 -9.29 4.61
CA THR A 112 -3.79 -10.58 4.50
C THR A 112 -2.78 -11.67 4.23
N THR A 113 -2.70 -12.65 5.13
CA THR A 113 -1.93 -13.89 4.91
C THR A 113 -2.76 -14.89 4.11
N ILE A 114 -2.19 -15.39 3.02
CA ILE A 114 -2.70 -16.50 2.22
C ILE A 114 -1.72 -17.66 2.36
N ASP A 115 -2.22 -18.83 2.74
CA ASP A 115 -1.45 -20.05 2.95
C ASP A 115 -2.23 -21.30 2.50
N ASN A 116 -1.61 -22.48 2.64
CA ASN A 116 -2.24 -23.76 2.29
C ASN A 116 -3.53 -24.11 3.06
N THR A 117 -3.86 -23.36 4.11
CA THR A 117 -5.08 -23.58 4.91
C THR A 117 -6.25 -22.69 4.48
N ASN A 118 -5.97 -21.55 3.87
CA ASN A 118 -6.98 -20.56 3.54
C ASN A 118 -7.02 -20.15 2.05
N ALA A 119 -6.05 -20.56 1.25
CA ALA A 119 -6.06 -20.37 -0.19
C ALA A 119 -7.16 -21.24 -0.82
N LEU A 120 -7.95 -20.63 -1.71
CA LEU A 120 -8.91 -21.35 -2.54
C LEU A 120 -8.29 -21.64 -3.90
N HIS A 121 -7.90 -20.60 -4.64
CA HIS A 121 -7.24 -20.68 -5.94
C HIS A 121 -6.32 -19.48 -6.19
N ALA A 122 -5.31 -19.68 -7.02
CA ALA A 122 -4.49 -18.64 -7.61
C ALA A 122 -4.26 -18.93 -9.10
N TYR A 123 -4.45 -17.91 -9.95
CA TYR A 123 -4.27 -18.05 -11.40
C TYR A 123 -3.81 -16.76 -12.04
N SER A 124 -3.04 -16.87 -13.11
CA SER A 124 -2.67 -15.71 -13.93
C SER A 124 -3.82 -15.29 -14.83
N VAL A 125 -4.01 -13.97 -14.98
CA VAL A 125 -4.94 -13.37 -15.93
C VAL A 125 -4.10 -12.54 -16.92
N GLY A 126 -4.00 -13.02 -18.15
CA GLY A 126 -3.11 -12.39 -19.13
C GLY A 126 -1.64 -12.47 -18.74
N GLU A 127 -0.85 -11.51 -19.24
CA GLU A 127 0.60 -11.48 -19.04
C GLU A 127 1.04 -10.77 -17.76
N ASP A 128 0.21 -9.95 -17.12
CA ASP A 128 0.68 -9.05 -16.06
C ASP A 128 -0.06 -9.23 -14.73
N SER A 129 -1.12 -10.04 -14.70
CA SER A 129 -2.00 -10.11 -13.53
C SER A 129 -2.06 -11.49 -12.90
N VAL A 130 -2.29 -11.50 -11.60
CA VAL A 130 -2.60 -12.68 -10.79
C VAL A 130 -3.87 -12.41 -10.00
N VAL A 131 -4.76 -13.39 -9.99
CA VAL A 131 -5.90 -13.42 -9.06
C VAL A 131 -5.61 -14.45 -7.98
N ILE A 132 -5.82 -14.06 -6.72
CA ILE A 132 -5.75 -14.95 -5.54
C ILE A 132 -7.09 -14.88 -4.82
N GLU A 133 -7.69 -16.04 -4.59
CA GLU A 133 -8.96 -16.19 -3.89
C GLU A 133 -8.74 -16.97 -2.60
N SER A 134 -9.42 -16.54 -1.53
CA SER A 134 -9.39 -17.19 -0.22
C SER A 134 -10.73 -17.86 0.11
N VAL A 135 -10.70 -18.90 0.92
CA VAL A 135 -11.88 -19.63 1.40
C VAL A 135 -12.87 -18.75 2.20
N ASN A 136 -12.39 -17.62 2.75
CA ASN A 136 -13.23 -16.64 3.44
C ASN A 136 -13.99 -15.70 2.46
N GLY A 137 -13.84 -15.90 1.15
CA GLY A 137 -14.47 -15.13 0.10
C GLY A 137 -13.74 -13.84 -0.28
N SER A 138 -12.58 -13.56 0.32
CA SER A 138 -11.73 -12.46 -0.14
C SER A 138 -11.05 -12.82 -1.47
N ALA A 139 -10.90 -11.83 -2.34
CA ALA A 139 -10.23 -11.98 -3.63
C ALA A 139 -9.35 -10.77 -3.93
N PHE A 140 -8.16 -11.02 -4.49
CA PHE A 140 -7.18 -10.01 -4.84
C PHE A 140 -6.87 -10.16 -6.32
N GLU A 141 -7.09 -9.09 -7.09
CA GLU A 141 -6.65 -8.99 -8.47
C GLU A 141 -5.46 -8.03 -8.50
N LEU A 142 -4.28 -8.60 -8.68
CA LEU A 142 -2.99 -7.92 -8.58
C LEU A 142 -2.37 -7.82 -9.97
N VAL A 143 -1.91 -6.63 -10.33
CA VAL A 143 -1.31 -6.29 -11.61
C VAL A 143 0.13 -5.85 -11.36
N PHE A 144 1.06 -6.47 -12.07
CA PHE A 144 2.49 -6.28 -11.89
C PHE A 144 3.10 -5.63 -13.13
N GLU A 145 4.01 -4.69 -12.91
CA GLU A 145 4.86 -4.15 -13.96
C GLU A 145 6.30 -4.57 -13.67
N ASP A 146 7.01 -5.08 -14.68
CA ASP A 146 8.42 -5.47 -14.55
C ASP A 146 9.32 -4.30 -14.14
N ASN A 147 8.95 -3.08 -14.55
CA ASN A 147 9.65 -1.83 -14.29
C ASN A 147 8.61 -0.77 -13.88
N ALA A 148 8.16 -0.81 -12.62
CA ALA A 148 7.11 0.07 -12.14
C ALA A 148 7.69 1.46 -11.80
N GLU A 149 7.12 2.54 -12.33
CA GLU A 149 7.41 3.89 -11.83
C GLU A 149 6.67 4.11 -10.51
N VAL A 150 7.41 4.38 -9.44
CA VAL A 150 6.86 4.50 -8.09
C VAL A 150 7.14 5.89 -7.54
N VAL A 151 6.08 6.60 -7.17
CA VAL A 151 6.15 7.91 -6.51
C VAL A 151 5.92 7.73 -5.02
N THR A 152 6.90 8.14 -4.21
CA THR A 152 6.83 8.09 -2.74
C THR A 152 7.04 9.48 -2.15
N ARG A 153 6.72 9.65 -0.86
CA ARG A 153 7.04 10.88 -0.11
C ARG A 153 8.54 11.17 -0.02
N TYR A 154 9.39 10.20 -0.34
CA TYR A 154 10.85 10.31 -0.33
C TYR A 154 11.43 10.58 -1.71
N GLY A 155 10.62 10.53 -2.78
CA GLY A 155 11.11 10.63 -4.15
C GLY A 155 10.41 9.68 -5.12
N THR A 156 10.80 9.77 -6.39
CA THR A 156 10.30 8.92 -7.48
C THR A 156 11.41 8.00 -7.95
N GLY A 157 11.10 6.75 -8.27
CA GLY A 157 12.09 5.81 -8.81
C GLY A 157 11.46 4.76 -9.72
N LEU A 158 12.31 4.02 -10.41
CA LEU A 158 11.91 2.85 -11.19
C LEU A 158 12.20 1.59 -10.37
N LEU A 159 11.17 0.81 -10.06
CA LEU A 159 11.29 -0.47 -9.38
C LEU A 159 11.46 -1.58 -10.42
N GLU A 160 12.69 -2.05 -10.58
CA GLU A 160 13.03 -3.17 -11.47
C GLU A 160 12.78 -4.51 -10.74
N GLN A 161 11.62 -5.12 -10.99
CA GLN A 161 11.15 -6.31 -10.27
C GLN A 161 10.77 -7.49 -11.18
N GLY A 162 10.98 -7.40 -12.50
CA GLY A 162 10.49 -8.42 -13.44
C GLY A 162 10.94 -9.86 -13.15
N LYS A 163 12.13 -10.05 -12.59
CA LYS A 163 12.59 -11.38 -12.15
C LYS A 163 11.77 -11.90 -10.97
N ASP A 164 11.55 -11.04 -9.97
CA ASP A 164 10.82 -11.37 -8.75
C ASP A 164 9.32 -11.53 -9.03
N VAL A 165 8.76 -10.76 -9.96
CA VAL A 165 7.38 -10.91 -10.48
C VAL A 165 7.21 -12.26 -11.16
N LYS A 166 8.15 -12.65 -12.03
CA LYS A 166 8.10 -13.96 -12.68
C LYS A 166 8.17 -15.10 -11.67
N ASP A 167 9.09 -15.02 -10.71
CA ASP A 167 9.23 -16.02 -9.64
C ASP A 167 7.96 -16.12 -8.79
N PHE A 168 7.40 -14.97 -8.37
CA PHE A 168 6.13 -14.91 -7.64
C PHE A 168 4.98 -15.60 -8.40
N ARG A 169 4.86 -15.36 -9.71
CA ARG A 169 3.79 -15.94 -10.53
C ARG A 169 3.93 -17.46 -10.67
N GLU A 170 5.14 -17.93 -10.89
CA GLU A 170 5.45 -19.36 -10.92
C GLU A 170 5.17 -20.01 -9.55
N PHE A 171 5.52 -19.33 -8.46
CA PHE A 171 5.22 -19.75 -7.10
C PHE A 171 3.72 -19.93 -6.87
N VAL A 172 2.90 -18.88 -7.02
CA VAL A 172 1.47 -18.95 -6.64
C VAL A 172 0.66 -19.91 -7.51
N THR A 173 0.95 -19.99 -8.81
CA THR A 173 0.20 -20.85 -9.73
C THR A 173 0.58 -22.33 -9.59
N ARG A 174 1.77 -22.63 -9.07
CA ARG A 174 2.22 -23.98 -8.74
C ARG A 174 1.55 -24.52 -7.47
N ILE A 175 1.42 -23.69 -6.44
CA ILE A 175 0.96 -24.13 -5.11
C ILE A 175 -0.56 -24.15 -4.97
N TRP A 176 -1.28 -23.22 -5.61
CA TRP A 176 -2.75 -23.12 -5.53
C TRP A 176 -3.41 -23.10 -6.92
N PRO A 177 -3.23 -24.14 -7.76
CA PRO A 177 -3.78 -24.14 -9.11
C PRO A 177 -5.32 -24.16 -9.13
N VAL A 178 -5.90 -23.68 -10.23
CA VAL A 178 -7.30 -23.97 -10.58
C VAL A 178 -7.36 -25.39 -11.13
N LEU A 179 -8.21 -26.24 -10.54
CA LEU A 179 -8.42 -27.63 -10.96
C LEU A 179 -9.32 -27.76 -12.19
#